data_AF-A0A7J5A8T2-F1
#
_entry.id   AF-A0A7J5A8T2-F1
#
_cell.length_a   1.000
_cell.length_b   1.000
_cell.length_c   1.000
_cell.angle_alpha   90.00
_cell.angle_beta   90.00
_cell.angle_gamma   90.00
#
_symmetry.space_group_name_H-M   'P 1'
#
loop_
_entity.id
_entity.type
_entity.pdbx_description
1 polymer ?
#
loop_
_entity_poly.entity_id
_entity_poly.type
_entity_poly.pdbx_seq_one_letter_code
_entity_poly.pdbx_strand_id
1 'polypeptide(L)'
;MKTLVTVTITAIFLTAFTLSAQTPPTPPTPPSTSTTYSVTQSTTYTNSSSNHDSGSSSISVKKTNSTFKFRASYRDKLTNNVSRYLQDNLDGMKFTNTNNLTFWKIEKNDEEAFKCKVSEGGVRIFVDRDLTSRKFQNKIEKIVENLKYIVNNEDPTKAKKKRVKEAEKALELAKEAYKRATR
;
A
#
# COMPACT_ATOMS: atom_id res chain seq x y z
N MET A 1 13.96 -23.58 -67.14
CA MET A 1 15.38 -23.95 -67.33
C MET A 1 15.96 -22.98 -68.35
N LYS A 2 16.96 -22.13 -68.14
CA LYS A 2 17.93 -21.88 -67.07
C LYS A 2 18.22 -20.37 -67.10
N THR A 3 18.41 -19.81 -65.92
CA THR A 3 18.96 -18.48 -65.65
C THR A 3 20.40 -18.36 -66.16
N LEU A 4 20.80 -17.16 -66.61
CA LEU A 4 22.20 -16.75 -66.62
C LEU A 4 22.32 -15.33 -66.08
N VAL A 5 23.24 -15.22 -65.13
CA VAL A 5 23.43 -14.18 -64.14
C VAL A 5 24.52 -13.24 -64.64
N THR A 6 24.23 -11.95 -64.72
CA THR A 6 25.20 -10.90 -65.06
C THR A 6 25.84 -10.39 -63.77
N VAL A 7 27.15 -10.56 -63.61
CA VAL A 7 27.91 -10.06 -62.46
C VAL A 7 28.38 -8.63 -62.75
N THR A 8 27.92 -7.71 -61.90
CA THR A 8 28.28 -6.29 -61.85
C THR A 8 29.60 -6.08 -61.09
N ILE A 9 30.53 -5.32 -61.68
CA ILE A 9 31.71 -4.76 -61.01
C ILE A 9 31.39 -3.29 -60.74
N THR A 10 31.10 -2.95 -59.48
CA THR A 10 30.89 -1.57 -59.04
C THR A 10 32.10 -1.05 -58.28
N ALA A 11 32.58 0.09 -58.77
CA ALA A 11 33.74 0.82 -58.31
C ALA A 11 33.52 1.51 -56.95
N ILE A 12 34.65 1.63 -56.26
CA ILE A 12 34.91 2.30 -54.99
C ILE A 12 34.39 3.74 -54.99
N PHE A 13 33.63 4.13 -53.96
CA PHE A 13 33.45 5.53 -53.57
C PHE A 13 33.61 5.73 -52.06
N LEU A 14 34.47 6.71 -51.77
CA LEU A 14 34.97 7.18 -50.49
C LEU A 14 33.86 7.43 -49.45
N THR A 15 34.07 6.90 -48.24
CA THR A 15 33.37 7.31 -47.03
C THR A 15 34.06 8.55 -46.43
N ALA A 16 33.39 9.70 -46.52
CA ALA A 16 33.78 10.90 -45.78
C ALA A 16 33.27 10.77 -44.33
N PHE A 17 34.19 10.55 -43.39
CA PHE A 17 33.92 10.72 -41.96
C PHE A 17 33.93 12.21 -41.62
N THR A 18 32.77 12.83 -41.51
CA THR A 18 32.64 14.16 -40.90
C THR A 18 32.57 13.99 -39.37
N LEU A 19 33.65 14.35 -38.69
CA LEU A 19 33.70 14.53 -37.24
C LEU A 19 32.86 15.75 -36.85
N SER A 20 31.67 15.54 -36.31
CA SER A 20 30.93 16.57 -35.59
C SER A 20 31.44 16.64 -34.15
N ALA A 21 32.26 17.64 -33.84
CA ALA A 21 32.62 17.95 -32.46
C ALA A 21 31.37 18.46 -31.72
N GLN A 22 30.78 17.63 -30.85
CA GLN A 22 29.70 18.04 -29.97
C GLN A 22 30.25 19.00 -28.89
N THR A 23 29.70 20.20 -28.81
CA THR A 23 29.83 21.05 -27.62
C THR A 23 29.13 20.37 -26.44
N PRO A 24 29.73 20.32 -25.23
CA PRO A 24 29.10 19.71 -24.06
C PRO A 24 27.74 20.39 -23.78
N PRO A 25 26.66 19.63 -23.55
CA PRO A 25 25.40 20.22 -23.13
C PRO A 25 25.57 20.83 -21.73
N THR A 26 25.15 22.08 -21.59
CA THR A 26 25.06 22.75 -20.28
C THR A 26 24.14 21.94 -19.37
N PRO A 27 24.54 21.63 -18.13
CA PRO A 27 23.68 20.88 -17.19
C PRO A 27 22.35 21.61 -16.99
N PRO A 28 21.21 20.91 -17.01
CA PRO A 28 19.92 21.54 -16.69
C PRO A 28 19.96 22.06 -15.25
N THR A 29 19.54 23.32 -15.06
CA THR A 29 19.34 23.91 -13.74
C THR A 29 18.38 23.02 -12.95
N PRO A 30 18.74 22.56 -11.73
CA PRO A 30 17.85 21.76 -10.91
C PRO A 30 16.55 22.52 -10.65
N PRO A 31 15.37 21.89 -10.78
CA PRO A 31 14.12 22.55 -10.43
C PRO A 31 14.15 22.99 -8.97
N SER A 32 13.88 24.27 -8.73
CA SER A 32 13.66 24.84 -7.40
C SER A 32 12.58 24.04 -6.69
N THR A 33 13.00 23.16 -5.79
CA THR A 33 12.11 22.26 -5.06
C THR A 33 11.38 23.09 -4.02
N SER A 34 10.17 23.56 -4.34
CA SER A 34 9.23 23.99 -3.32
C SER A 34 9.02 22.80 -2.38
N THR A 35 9.50 22.91 -1.15
CA THR A 35 9.41 21.84 -0.13
C THR A 35 7.95 21.68 0.30
N THR A 36 7.15 21.00 -0.50
CA THR A 36 5.83 20.52 -0.07
C THR A 36 6.09 19.31 0.83
N TYR A 37 6.02 19.51 2.13
CA TYR A 37 6.14 18.43 3.11
C TYR A 37 5.00 17.41 2.88
N SER A 38 5.31 16.29 2.24
CA SER A 38 4.39 15.16 2.16
C SER A 38 4.45 14.38 3.48
N VAL A 39 3.42 14.47 4.31
CA VAL A 39 3.34 13.69 5.54
C VAL A 39 3.06 12.24 5.16
N THR A 40 4.05 11.36 5.30
CA THR A 40 3.90 9.92 5.09
C THR A 40 3.99 9.20 6.43
N GLN A 41 2.93 8.50 6.81
CA GLN A 41 2.88 7.62 7.98
C GLN A 41 2.73 6.18 7.49
N SER A 42 3.71 5.33 7.78
CA SER A 42 3.64 3.90 7.49
C SER A 42 3.81 3.09 8.78
N THR A 43 3.06 2.01 8.92
CA THR A 43 3.14 1.13 10.09
C THR A 43 2.91 -0.31 9.68
N THR A 44 3.82 -1.19 10.10
CA THR A 44 3.77 -2.63 9.83
C THR A 44 3.79 -3.41 11.13
N TYR A 45 2.94 -4.43 11.25
CA TYR A 45 2.87 -5.32 12.39
C TYR A 45 2.85 -6.77 11.90
N THR A 46 3.60 -7.65 12.54
CA THR A 46 3.61 -9.10 12.29
C THR A 46 3.36 -9.83 13.61
N ASN A 47 2.44 -10.80 13.62
CA ASN A 47 2.17 -11.65 14.77
C ASN A 47 2.35 -13.12 14.38
N SER A 48 3.13 -13.84 15.17
CA SER A 48 3.41 -15.27 15.01
C SER A 48 2.99 -16.02 16.27
N SER A 49 2.02 -16.93 16.15
CA SER A 49 1.60 -17.81 17.24
C SER A 49 2.52 -19.04 17.32
N SER A 50 2.98 -19.38 18.52
CA SER A 50 3.84 -20.55 18.80
C SER A 50 3.09 -21.89 18.88
N ASN A 51 1.75 -21.89 18.81
CA ASN A 51 0.98 -23.12 18.76
C ASN A 51 1.07 -23.78 17.38
N HIS A 52 1.09 -25.11 17.35
CA HIS A 52 1.35 -26.07 16.24
C HIS A 52 0.58 -25.84 14.92
N ASP A 53 -0.27 -24.82 14.87
CA ASP A 53 -1.20 -24.47 13.82
C ASP A 53 -0.76 -23.10 13.23
N SER A 54 0.41 -23.12 12.59
CA SER A 54 1.32 -22.01 12.31
C SER A 54 0.87 -21.07 11.18
N GLY A 55 -0.13 -20.23 11.46
CA GLY A 55 -0.45 -19.08 10.61
C GLY A 55 0.07 -17.78 11.21
N SER A 56 0.91 -17.04 10.47
CA SER A 56 1.27 -15.66 10.84
C SER A 56 0.24 -14.67 10.32
N SER A 57 -0.02 -13.60 11.06
CA SER A 57 -0.77 -12.44 10.56
C SER A 57 0.18 -11.28 10.32
N SER A 58 -0.10 -10.49 9.29
CA SER A 58 0.63 -9.24 9.03
C SER A 58 -0.34 -8.13 8.67
N ILE A 59 -0.02 -6.91 9.10
CA ILE A 59 -0.80 -5.71 8.84
C ILE A 59 0.17 -4.63 8.39
N SER A 60 -0.16 -3.95 7.30
CA SER A 60 0.55 -2.79 6.77
C SER A 60 -0.46 -1.67 6.53
N VAL A 61 -0.17 -0.50 7.10
CA VAL A 61 -0.94 0.73 6.89
C VAL A 61 -0.01 1.77 6.31
N LYS A 62 -0.40 2.40 5.20
CA LYS A 62 0.31 3.55 4.62
C LYS A 62 -0.67 4.69 4.41
N LYS A 63 -0.37 5.83 4.98
CA LYS A 63 -1.14 7.07 4.85
C LYS A 63 -0.22 8.17 4.34
N THR A 64 -0.67 8.82 3.28
CA THR A 64 -0.05 10.01 2.67
C THR A 64 -1.11 11.10 2.56
N ASN A 65 -0.76 12.27 2.05
CA ASN A 65 -1.72 13.35 1.81
C ASN A 65 -2.82 12.91 0.82
N SER A 66 -2.44 12.24 -0.28
CA SER A 66 -3.34 11.85 -1.38
C SER A 66 -3.89 10.43 -1.29
N THR A 67 -3.23 9.52 -0.56
CA THR A 67 -3.64 8.11 -0.55
C THR A 67 -3.64 7.49 0.84
N PHE A 68 -4.56 6.56 1.06
CA PHE A 68 -4.58 5.67 2.21
C PHE A 68 -4.66 4.21 1.75
N LYS A 69 -3.73 3.37 2.23
CA LYS A 69 -3.61 1.96 1.89
C LYS A 69 -3.56 1.12 3.15
N PHE A 70 -4.40 0.10 3.20
CA PHE A 70 -4.36 -0.94 4.22
C PHE A 70 -4.23 -2.30 3.56
N ARG A 71 -3.33 -3.12 4.09
CA ARG A 71 -3.17 -4.51 3.69
C ARG A 71 -3.05 -5.35 4.94
N ALA A 72 -3.76 -6.45 4.97
CA ALA A 72 -3.50 -7.47 5.97
C ALA A 72 -3.53 -8.87 5.36
N SER A 73 -2.71 -9.75 5.94
CA SER A 73 -2.72 -11.17 5.70
C SER A 73 -3.01 -11.89 7.01
N TYR A 74 -3.77 -12.97 6.94
CA TYR A 74 -4.28 -13.72 8.08
C TYR A 74 -4.59 -15.15 7.68
N ARG A 75 -4.95 -15.98 8.67
CA ARG A 75 -5.37 -17.37 8.44
C ARG A 75 -6.66 -17.44 7.66
N ASP A 76 -6.76 -18.36 6.70
CA ASP A 76 -7.92 -18.48 5.79
C ASP A 76 -9.25 -18.64 6.51
N LYS A 77 -9.27 -19.32 7.67
CA LYS A 77 -10.45 -19.45 8.54
C LYS A 77 -11.06 -18.12 9.00
N LEU A 78 -10.28 -17.03 9.00
CA LEU A 78 -10.74 -15.69 9.38
C LEU A 78 -11.34 -14.93 8.18
N THR A 79 -11.20 -15.41 6.96
CA THR A 79 -11.71 -14.75 5.74
C THR A 79 -13.19 -14.45 5.84
N ASN A 80 -14.00 -15.40 6.33
CA ASN A 80 -15.44 -15.20 6.50
C ASN A 80 -15.76 -14.14 7.55
N ASN A 81 -15.02 -14.11 8.66
CA ASN A 81 -15.19 -13.10 9.71
C ASN A 81 -14.83 -11.70 9.20
N VAL A 82 -13.74 -11.59 8.44
CA VAL A 82 -13.30 -10.33 7.83
C VAL A 82 -14.29 -9.86 6.76
N SER A 83 -14.76 -10.76 5.88
CA SER A 83 -15.73 -10.44 4.84
C SER A 83 -17.05 -9.97 5.44
N ARG A 84 -17.60 -10.70 6.43
CA ARG A 84 -18.83 -10.31 7.15
C ARG A 84 -18.67 -8.94 7.82
N TYR A 85 -17.59 -8.73 8.56
CA TYR A 85 -17.32 -7.44 9.21
C TYR A 85 -17.33 -6.28 8.21
N LEU A 86 -16.70 -6.48 7.04
CA LEU A 86 -16.67 -5.47 5.99
C LEU A 86 -18.03 -5.27 5.33
N GLN A 87 -18.82 -6.31 5.11
CA GLN A 87 -20.19 -6.19 4.61
C GLN A 87 -21.05 -5.36 5.55
N ASP A 88 -21.00 -5.63 6.86
CA ASP A 88 -21.79 -4.92 7.87
C ASP A 88 -21.38 -3.44 7.97
N ASN A 89 -20.08 -3.13 7.83
CA ASN A 89 -19.58 -1.76 8.04
C ASN A 89 -19.53 -0.92 6.74
N LEU A 90 -19.42 -1.57 5.59
CA LEU A 90 -19.54 -0.94 4.27
C LEU A 90 -20.97 -1.02 3.73
N ASP A 91 -21.95 -1.26 4.60
CA ASP A 91 -23.36 -1.27 4.26
C ASP A 91 -23.76 -0.02 3.44
N GLY A 92 -24.64 -0.24 2.47
CA GLY A 92 -25.01 0.71 1.43
C GLY A 92 -24.05 0.78 0.22
N MET A 93 -22.89 0.12 0.26
CA MET A 93 -22.04 -0.04 -0.93
C MET A 93 -22.30 -1.38 -1.62
N LYS A 94 -22.54 -1.33 -2.93
CA LYS A 94 -22.64 -2.54 -3.75
C LYS A 94 -21.29 -3.27 -3.73
N PHE A 95 -21.35 -4.59 -3.59
CA PHE A 95 -20.20 -5.46 -3.69
C PHE A 95 -20.45 -6.58 -4.69
N THR A 96 -19.37 -7.11 -5.25
CA THR A 96 -19.39 -8.33 -6.04
C THR A 96 -18.81 -9.46 -5.22
N ASN A 97 -19.38 -10.66 -5.39
CA ASN A 97 -18.84 -11.89 -4.83
C ASN A 97 -18.61 -12.88 -5.97
N THR A 98 -17.36 -13.29 -6.17
CA THR A 98 -16.99 -14.21 -7.26
C THR A 98 -15.81 -15.05 -6.80
N ASN A 99 -15.89 -16.38 -6.88
CA ASN A 99 -14.78 -17.28 -6.55
C ASN A 99 -14.09 -16.97 -5.20
N ASN A 100 -14.87 -16.90 -4.11
CA ASN A 100 -14.39 -16.56 -2.75
C ASN A 100 -13.73 -15.17 -2.64
N LEU A 101 -13.98 -14.30 -3.62
CA LEU A 101 -13.53 -12.93 -3.62
C LEU A 101 -14.70 -11.99 -3.37
N THR A 102 -14.63 -11.23 -2.27
CA THR A 102 -15.57 -10.13 -2.02
C THR A 102 -14.90 -8.80 -2.36
N PHE A 103 -15.57 -7.97 -3.14
CA PHE A 103 -14.98 -6.75 -3.68
C PHE A 103 -15.95 -5.57 -3.69
N TRP A 104 -15.47 -4.41 -3.22
CA TRP A 104 -16.16 -3.13 -3.28
C TRP A 104 -15.33 -2.14 -4.09
N LYS A 105 -16.00 -1.33 -4.89
CA LYS A 105 -15.37 -0.29 -5.71
C LYS A 105 -16.25 0.97 -5.75
N ILE A 106 -15.59 2.12 -5.71
CA ILE A 106 -16.21 3.41 -6.08
C ILE A 106 -15.27 4.04 -7.10
N GLU A 107 -15.83 4.42 -8.24
CA GLU A 107 -15.16 5.18 -9.28
C GLU A 107 -15.75 6.58 -9.35
N LYS A 108 -14.90 7.57 -9.65
CA LYS A 108 -15.31 8.95 -9.95
C LYS A 108 -14.45 9.46 -11.08
N ASN A 109 -15.06 10.01 -12.12
CA ASN A 109 -14.32 10.49 -13.31
C ASN A 109 -13.39 9.42 -13.89
N ASP A 110 -13.85 8.16 -13.95
CA ASP A 110 -13.07 6.99 -14.40
C ASP A 110 -11.82 6.66 -13.56
N GLU A 111 -11.66 7.30 -12.40
CA GLU A 111 -10.58 7.04 -11.43
C GLU A 111 -11.08 6.23 -10.22
N GLU A 112 -10.26 5.30 -9.73
CA GLU A 112 -10.58 4.45 -8.56
C GLU A 112 -10.55 5.25 -7.25
N ALA A 113 -11.65 5.90 -6.87
CA ALA A 113 -11.74 6.64 -5.60
C ALA A 113 -11.65 5.71 -4.36
N PHE A 114 -12.18 4.49 -4.46
CA PHE A 114 -12.13 3.49 -3.39
C PHE A 114 -12.08 2.06 -3.94
N LYS A 115 -11.32 1.20 -3.26
CA LYS A 115 -11.24 -0.22 -3.57
C LYS A 115 -11.05 -1.03 -2.30
N CYS A 116 -11.92 -1.99 -2.05
CA CYS A 116 -11.76 -2.99 -0.99
C CYS A 116 -11.84 -4.39 -1.60
N LYS A 117 -10.85 -5.22 -1.32
CA LYS A 117 -10.76 -6.60 -1.81
C LYS A 117 -10.50 -7.53 -0.64
N VAL A 118 -11.38 -8.49 -0.43
CA VAL A 118 -11.20 -9.61 0.50
C VAL A 118 -11.02 -10.87 -0.32
N SER A 119 -9.88 -11.53 -0.14
CA SER A 119 -9.59 -12.85 -0.67
C SER A 119 -9.33 -13.81 0.47
N GLU A 120 -9.21 -15.09 0.15
CA GLU A 120 -8.67 -16.08 1.06
C GLU A 120 -7.36 -15.58 1.68
N GLY A 121 -7.33 -15.55 3.02
CA GLY A 121 -6.16 -15.18 3.82
C GLY A 121 -5.74 -13.71 3.73
N GLY A 122 -6.54 -12.82 3.14
CA GLY A 122 -6.12 -11.43 3.03
C GLY A 122 -7.17 -10.39 2.65
N VAL A 123 -6.88 -9.16 3.07
CA VAL A 123 -7.67 -7.98 2.75
C VAL A 123 -6.78 -6.85 2.26
N ARG A 124 -7.26 -6.11 1.26
CA ARG A 124 -6.60 -4.91 0.73
C ARG A 124 -7.63 -3.79 0.60
N ILE A 125 -7.31 -2.63 1.15
CA ILE A 125 -8.13 -1.43 1.05
C ILE A 125 -7.27 -0.30 0.49
N PHE A 126 -7.81 0.41 -0.48
CA PHE A 126 -7.25 1.62 -1.07
C PHE A 126 -8.32 2.72 -1.05
N VAL A 127 -7.90 3.91 -0.66
CA VAL A 127 -8.71 5.13 -0.70
C VAL A 127 -7.85 6.22 -1.34
N ASP A 128 -8.38 6.81 -2.41
CA ASP A 128 -7.90 8.08 -2.91
C ASP A 128 -8.50 9.21 -2.05
N ARG A 129 -7.64 9.97 -1.38
CA ARG A 129 -8.04 11.02 -0.42
C ARG A 129 -8.38 12.33 -1.11
N ASP A 130 -8.01 12.49 -2.36
CA ASP A 130 -8.32 13.67 -3.16
C ASP A 130 -9.71 13.50 -3.81
N LEU A 131 -10.09 12.26 -4.15
CA LEU A 131 -11.40 11.93 -4.74
C LEU A 131 -12.50 11.56 -3.72
N THR A 132 -12.15 11.33 -2.45
CA THR A 132 -13.12 10.92 -1.41
C THR A 132 -13.36 12.01 -0.37
N SER A 133 -14.58 12.06 0.18
CA SER A 133 -14.90 13.02 1.23
C SER A 133 -14.18 12.68 2.55
N ARG A 134 -13.83 13.69 3.35
CA ARG A 134 -13.23 13.50 4.67
C ARG A 134 -14.08 12.60 5.60
N LYS A 135 -15.41 12.70 5.50
CA LYS A 135 -16.34 11.83 6.24
C LYS A 135 -16.16 10.36 5.87
N PHE A 136 -16.02 10.07 4.58
CA PHE A 136 -15.77 8.71 4.09
C PHE A 136 -14.39 8.20 4.52
N GLN A 137 -13.35 9.02 4.37
CA GLN A 137 -11.98 8.69 4.81
C GLN A 137 -11.96 8.31 6.30
N ASN A 138 -12.60 9.11 7.16
CA ASN A 138 -12.69 8.83 8.59
C ASN A 138 -13.48 7.54 8.89
N LYS A 139 -14.53 7.23 8.11
CA LYS A 139 -15.26 5.96 8.24
C LYS A 139 -14.33 4.79 7.93
N ILE A 140 -13.57 4.85 6.83
CA ILE A 140 -12.64 3.78 6.44
C ILE A 140 -11.50 3.62 7.45
N GLU A 141 -10.93 4.72 7.96
CA GLU A 141 -9.88 4.66 8.99
C GLU A 141 -10.37 3.94 10.25
N LYS A 142 -11.60 4.20 10.72
CA LYS A 142 -12.22 3.49 11.85
C LYS A 142 -12.46 2.00 11.57
N ILE A 143 -12.92 1.65 10.37
CA ILE A 143 -13.10 0.25 9.95
C ILE A 143 -11.75 -0.48 10.01
N VAL A 144 -10.70 0.16 9.49
CA VAL A 144 -9.34 -0.40 9.49
C VAL A 144 -8.78 -0.58 10.90
N GLU A 145 -9.02 0.37 11.81
CA GLU A 145 -8.60 0.22 13.21
C GLU A 145 -9.19 -1.02 13.87
N ASN A 146 -10.45 -1.33 13.60
CA ASN A 146 -11.12 -2.51 14.14
C ASN A 146 -10.71 -3.81 13.43
N LEU A 147 -10.46 -3.75 12.11
CA LEU A 147 -9.94 -4.89 11.34
C LEU A 147 -8.64 -5.45 11.93
N LYS A 148 -7.79 -4.62 12.53
CA LYS A 148 -6.54 -5.07 13.17
C LYS A 148 -6.78 -6.16 14.22
N TYR A 149 -7.88 -6.08 14.96
CA TYR A 149 -8.21 -7.06 16.00
C TYR A 149 -8.77 -8.34 15.39
N ILE A 150 -9.65 -8.22 14.39
CA ILE A 150 -10.27 -9.37 13.72
C ILE A 150 -9.21 -10.21 12.99
N VAL A 151 -8.29 -9.55 12.28
CA VAL A 151 -7.15 -10.16 11.58
C VAL A 151 -6.22 -10.91 12.54
N ASN A 152 -6.09 -10.42 13.78
CA ASN A 152 -5.29 -11.06 14.81
C ASN A 152 -6.07 -12.07 15.67
N ASN A 153 -7.36 -12.27 15.38
CA ASN A 153 -8.28 -13.08 16.20
C ASN A 153 -8.27 -12.65 17.68
N GLU A 154 -8.18 -11.34 17.92
CA GLU A 154 -8.15 -10.73 19.24
C GLU A 154 -9.50 -10.08 19.58
N ASP A 155 -9.87 -10.14 20.86
CA ASP A 155 -10.96 -9.31 21.38
C ASP A 155 -10.50 -7.83 21.43
N PRO A 156 -11.19 -6.90 20.76
CA PRO A 156 -10.77 -5.52 20.66
C PRO A 156 -10.73 -4.81 22.02
N THR A 157 -11.61 -5.17 22.97
CA THR A 157 -11.65 -4.55 24.30
C THR A 157 -10.46 -4.99 25.15
N LYS A 158 -10.16 -6.30 25.16
CA LYS A 158 -9.01 -6.85 25.88
C LYS A 158 -7.69 -6.38 25.28
N ALA A 159 -7.58 -6.38 23.96
CA ALA A 159 -6.38 -5.95 23.26
C ALA A 159 -6.10 -4.45 23.45
N LYS A 160 -7.13 -3.59 23.40
CA LYS A 160 -6.98 -2.16 23.70
C LYS A 160 -6.48 -1.94 25.12
N LYS A 161 -7.09 -2.58 26.12
CA LYS A 161 -6.67 -2.45 27.52
C LYS A 161 -5.22 -2.88 27.73
N LYS A 162 -4.81 -4.01 27.13
CA LYS A 162 -3.43 -4.50 27.20
C LYS A 162 -2.44 -3.51 26.59
N ARG A 163 -2.73 -3.01 25.37
CA ARG A 163 -1.86 -2.05 24.67
C ARG A 163 -1.75 -0.70 25.37
N VAL A 164 -2.83 -0.20 25.97
CA VAL A 164 -2.80 1.04 26.77
C VAL A 164 -1.89 0.86 27.98
N LYS A 165 -2.06 -0.25 28.72
CA LYS A 165 -1.21 -0.56 29.88
C LYS A 165 0.27 -0.69 29.50
N GLU A 166 0.58 -1.33 28.37
CA GLU A 166 1.95 -1.43 27.84
C GLU A 166 2.52 -0.06 27.44
N ALA A 167 1.71 0.79 26.79
CA ALA A 167 2.11 2.14 26.40
C ALA A 167 2.35 3.05 27.62
N GLU A 168 1.51 2.97 28.66
CA GLU A 168 1.70 3.67 29.92
C GLU A 168 3.01 3.27 30.60
N LYS A 169 3.27 1.95 30.69
CA LYS A 169 4.52 1.44 31.25
C LYS A 169 5.75 1.89 30.44
N ALA A 170 5.67 1.85 29.11
CA ALA A 170 6.75 2.31 28.25
C ALA A 170 7.01 3.82 28.41
N LEU A 171 5.95 4.61 28.57
CA LEU A 171 6.02 6.05 28.79
C LEU A 171 6.63 6.39 30.16
N GLU A 172 6.29 5.63 31.20
CA GLU A 172 6.90 5.75 32.53
C GLU A 172 8.41 5.46 32.46
N LEU A 173 8.81 4.35 31.85
CA LEU A 173 10.22 4.00 31.65
C LEU A 173 10.97 5.07 30.83
N ALA A 174 10.35 5.60 29.78
CA ALA A 174 10.93 6.67 28.98
C ALA A 174 11.12 7.97 29.78
N LYS A 175 10.16 8.32 30.65
CA LYS A 175 10.27 9.47 31.56
C LYS A 175 11.40 9.30 32.57
N GLU A 176 11.54 8.11 33.15
CA GLU A 176 12.64 7.82 34.07
C GLU A 176 14.01 7.90 33.38
N ALA A 177 14.13 7.30 32.19
CA ALA A 177 15.35 7.36 31.40
C ALA A 177 15.73 8.80 31.05
N TYR A 178 14.74 9.63 30.63
CA TYR A 178 14.95 11.04 30.36
C TYR A 178 15.47 11.78 31.60
N LYS A 179 14.85 11.58 32.77
CA LYS A 179 15.31 12.18 34.04
C LYS A 179 16.74 11.77 34.39
N ARG A 180 17.14 10.52 34.13
CA ARG A 180 18.52 10.05 34.34
C ARG A 180 19.51 10.68 33.36
N ALA A 181 19.10 10.94 32.12
CA ALA A 181 19.96 11.52 31.09
C ALA A 181 20.16 13.03 31.24
N THR A 182 19.22 13.74 31.87
CA THR A 182 19.28 15.19 32.11
C THR A 182 19.89 15.57 33.45
N ARG A 183 20.37 14.60 34.23
CA ARG A 183 20.95 14.78 35.56
C ARG A 183 22.46 14.60 35.50
#